data_AF-A0A9E1L1V2-F1
#
_entry.id   AF-A0A9E1L1V2-F1
#
_cell.length_a   1.000
_cell.length_b   1.000
_cell.length_c   1.000
_cell.angle_alpha   90.00
_cell.angle_beta   90.00
_cell.angle_gamma   90.00
#
_symmetry.space_group_name_H-M   'P 1'
#
loop_
_entity.id
_entity.type
_entity.pdbx_description
1 polymer ?
#
loop_
_entity_poly.entity_id
_entity_poly.type
_entity_poly.pdbx_seq_one_letter_code
_entity_poly.pdbx_strand_id
1 'polypeptide(L)'
;MTSLLKIISSLLVAATIPVSFITTFGGTVSGIWLAILGEWGIIGTGISALFFSSFLLGFALMPGLIFALPAVALFERGNKVGGYILMFLNLIYTYAILIFWSLSVLIYYTEQASNASLIPILFWSFGVATGPISFLAMKDFQGGNAHAMLPTVLMQVAYLATILGIIFFEEMSFLNIICLFFLTMSICLFVQLAETELALEGNEEV
;
A
#
# COMPACT_ATOMS: atom_id res chain seq x y z
N MET A 1 -18.29 -2.88 19.59
CA MET A 1 -17.01 -3.04 18.88
C MET A 1 -17.19 -3.73 17.52
N THR A 2 -17.92 -4.83 17.45
CA THR A 2 -18.26 -5.56 16.21
C THR A 2 -19.01 -4.76 15.12
N SER A 3 -19.85 -3.79 15.52
CA SER A 3 -20.53 -2.88 14.56
C SER A 3 -19.56 -1.90 13.87
N LEU A 4 -18.61 -1.34 14.63
CA LEU A 4 -17.62 -0.39 14.12
C LEU A 4 -16.64 -1.04 13.14
N LEU A 5 -16.18 -2.26 13.44
CA LEU A 5 -15.32 -3.02 12.53
C LEU A 5 -16.01 -3.35 11.20
N LYS A 6 -17.29 -3.75 11.24
CA LYS A 6 -18.08 -4.02 10.03
C LYS A 6 -18.31 -2.76 9.19
N ILE A 7 -18.48 -1.61 9.85
CA ILE A 7 -18.60 -0.32 9.18
C ILE A 7 -17.27 0.06 8.53
N ILE A 8 -16.14 -0.12 9.23
CA ILE A 8 -14.80 0.15 8.71
C ILE A 8 -14.50 -0.75 7.50
N SER A 9 -14.75 -2.06 7.58
CA SER A 9 -14.54 -2.97 6.46
C SER A 9 -15.44 -2.66 5.26
N SER A 10 -16.69 -2.28 5.49
CA SER A 10 -17.62 -1.85 4.43
C SER A 10 -17.18 -0.53 3.79
N LEU A 11 -16.67 0.42 4.59
CA LEU A 11 -16.09 1.68 4.09
C LEU A 11 -14.81 1.44 3.29
N LEU A 12 -13.99 0.47 3.69
CA LEU A 12 -12.77 0.08 2.97
C LEU A 12 -13.09 -0.54 1.61
N VAL A 13 -14.08 -1.43 1.54
CA VAL A 13 -14.57 -1.99 0.28
C VAL A 13 -15.17 -0.87 -0.59
N ALA A 14 -15.95 0.03 0.00
CA ALA A 14 -16.51 1.18 -0.70
C ALA A 14 -15.42 2.14 -1.22
N ALA A 15 -14.31 2.31 -0.48
CA ALA A 15 -13.15 3.10 -0.88
C ALA A 15 -12.27 2.42 -1.93
N THR A 16 -12.28 1.08 -1.99
CA THR A 16 -11.53 0.32 -3.00
C THR A 16 -12.00 0.65 -4.42
N ILE A 17 -13.30 0.90 -4.62
CA ILE A 17 -13.87 1.21 -5.95
C ILE A 17 -13.36 2.56 -6.49
N PRO A 18 -13.51 3.70 -5.79
CA PRO A 18 -12.94 4.99 -6.22
C PRO A 18 -11.43 4.94 -6.40
N VAL A 19 -10.70 4.27 -5.49
CA VAL A 19 -9.25 4.28 -5.53
C VAL A 19 -8.72 3.40 -6.66
N SER A 20 -9.35 2.26 -6.95
CA SER A 20 -9.02 1.44 -8.13
C SER A 20 -9.31 2.18 -9.43
N PHE A 21 -10.39 2.97 -9.46
CA PHE A 21 -10.70 3.84 -10.59
C PHE A 21 -9.62 4.91 -10.78
N ILE A 22 -9.22 5.61 -9.72
CA ILE A 22 -8.13 6.61 -9.78
C ILE A 22 -6.79 5.96 -10.15
N THR A 23 -6.53 4.71 -9.75
CA THR A 23 -5.31 3.98 -10.13
C THR A 23 -5.27 3.71 -11.63
N THR A 24 -6.39 3.25 -12.19
CA THR A 24 -6.49 2.91 -13.61
C THR A 24 -6.50 4.17 -14.49
N PHE A 25 -7.30 5.16 -14.12
CA PHE A 25 -7.40 6.42 -14.85
C PHE A 25 -6.18 7.32 -14.63
N GLY A 26 -5.66 7.38 -13.41
CA GLY A 26 -4.48 8.17 -13.07
C GLY A 26 -3.26 7.72 -13.88
N GLY A 27 -3.00 6.42 -13.98
CA GLY A 27 -1.91 5.90 -14.81
C GLY A 27 -2.14 6.07 -16.31
N THR A 28 -3.35 5.76 -16.79
CA THR A 28 -3.64 5.82 -18.25
C THR A 28 -3.69 7.25 -18.76
N VAL A 29 -4.42 8.13 -18.08
CA VAL A 29 -4.58 9.54 -18.46
C VAL A 29 -3.24 10.26 -18.31
N SER A 30 -2.48 10.01 -17.25
CA SER A 30 -1.17 10.63 -17.12
C SER A 30 -0.15 10.10 -18.13
N GLY A 31 -0.19 8.80 -18.47
CA GLY A 31 0.66 8.24 -19.52
C GLY A 31 0.40 8.88 -20.89
N ILE A 32 -0.87 9.07 -21.25
CA ILE A 32 -1.25 9.79 -22.49
C ILE A 32 -0.77 11.25 -22.42
N TRP A 33 -0.93 11.92 -21.28
CA TRP A 33 -0.47 13.29 -21.09
C TRP A 33 1.05 13.39 -21.26
N LEU A 34 1.83 12.52 -20.61
CA LEU A 34 3.28 12.46 -20.75
C LEU A 34 3.72 12.18 -22.18
N ALA A 35 2.96 11.36 -22.92
CA ALA A 35 3.25 11.07 -24.32
C ALA A 35 3.11 12.31 -25.20
N ILE A 36 2.09 13.14 -24.94
CA ILE A 36 1.87 14.43 -25.61
C ILE A 36 2.99 15.42 -25.26
N LEU A 37 3.48 15.42 -24.01
CA LEU A 37 4.62 16.24 -23.58
C LEU A 37 5.98 15.75 -24.13
N GLY A 38 6.03 14.59 -24.78
CA GLY A 38 7.25 14.01 -25.32
C GLY A 38 8.12 13.29 -24.28
N GLU A 39 7.60 13.05 -23.08
CA GLU A 39 8.29 12.43 -21.93
C GLU A 39 8.30 10.89 -22.05
N TRP A 40 8.66 10.37 -23.22
CA TRP A 40 8.65 8.94 -23.54
C TRP A 40 9.61 8.12 -22.66
N GLY A 41 10.69 8.75 -22.18
CA GLY A 41 11.62 8.12 -21.24
C GLY A 41 10.93 7.76 -19.92
N ILE A 42 10.13 8.68 -19.36
CA ILE A 42 9.40 8.51 -18.10
C ILE A 42 8.33 7.42 -18.22
N ILE A 43 7.67 7.35 -19.38
CA ILE A 43 6.70 6.30 -19.68
C ILE A 43 7.39 4.94 -19.77
N GLY A 44 8.52 4.87 -20.49
CA GLY A 44 9.29 3.63 -20.64
C GLY A 44 9.78 3.09 -19.30
N THR A 45 10.33 3.96 -18.43
CA THR A 45 10.76 3.57 -17.09
C THR A 45 9.58 3.11 -16.24
N GLY A 46 8.41 3.75 -16.35
CA GLY A 46 7.19 3.34 -15.64
C GLY A 46 6.67 1.97 -16.06
N ILE A 47 6.59 1.70 -17.37
CA ILE A 47 6.17 0.39 -17.87
C ILE A 47 7.17 -0.69 -17.43
N SER A 48 8.47 -0.42 -17.53
CA SER A 48 9.50 -1.36 -17.07
C SER A 48 9.39 -1.61 -15.56
N ALA A 49 9.19 -0.55 -14.77
CA ALA A 49 9.01 -0.64 -13.33
C ALA A 49 7.77 -1.47 -12.99
N LEU A 50 6.62 -1.24 -13.64
CA LEU A 50 5.40 -2.04 -13.42
C LEU A 50 5.63 -3.54 -13.68
N PHE A 51 6.42 -3.87 -14.70
CA PHE A 51 6.75 -5.27 -15.01
C PHE A 51 7.66 -5.92 -13.97
N PHE A 52 8.77 -5.25 -13.59
CA PHE A 52 9.76 -5.83 -12.67
C PHE A 52 9.40 -5.70 -11.19
N SER A 53 8.64 -4.66 -10.82
CA SER A 53 8.25 -4.35 -9.44
C SER A 53 7.44 -5.46 -8.78
N SER A 54 6.52 -6.10 -9.51
CA SER A 54 5.72 -7.19 -8.94
C SER A 54 6.60 -8.35 -8.48
N PHE A 55 7.68 -8.64 -9.22
CA PHE A 55 8.67 -9.64 -8.83
C PHE A 55 9.54 -9.13 -7.68
N LEU A 56 10.06 -7.90 -7.78
CA LEU A 56 10.93 -7.30 -6.75
C LEU A 56 10.21 -7.19 -5.41
N LEU A 57 8.97 -6.70 -5.38
CA LEU A 57 8.13 -6.65 -4.19
C LEU A 57 7.78 -8.05 -3.70
N GLY A 58 7.47 -8.99 -4.58
CA GLY A 58 7.26 -10.39 -4.20
C GLY A 58 8.47 -10.96 -3.45
N PHE A 59 9.67 -10.81 -3.99
CA PHE A 59 10.92 -11.23 -3.33
C PHE A 59 11.21 -10.44 -2.05
N ALA A 60 10.95 -9.14 -2.04
CA ALA A 60 11.15 -8.32 -0.85
C ALA A 60 10.19 -8.70 0.28
N LEU A 61 8.97 -9.14 -0.03
CA LEU A 61 7.98 -9.54 0.97
C LEU A 61 8.15 -10.99 1.47
N MET A 62 8.86 -11.85 0.72
CA MET A 62 9.09 -13.25 1.12
C MET A 62 9.71 -13.42 2.52
N PRO A 63 10.72 -12.65 2.95
CA PRO A 63 11.27 -12.78 4.30
C PRO A 63 10.25 -12.50 5.41
N GLY A 64 9.18 -11.77 5.12
CA GLY A 64 8.06 -11.59 6.06
C GLY A 64 7.40 -12.91 6.47
N LEU A 65 7.41 -13.91 5.58
CA LEU A 65 6.89 -15.24 5.85
C LEU A 65 7.62 -15.96 7.00
N ILE A 66 8.89 -15.60 7.26
CA ILE A 66 9.67 -16.12 8.39
C ILE A 66 9.01 -15.76 9.72
N PHE A 67 8.30 -14.62 9.78
CA PHE A 67 7.55 -14.19 10.96
C PHE A 67 6.09 -14.62 10.90
N ALA A 68 5.46 -14.57 9.72
CA ALA A 68 4.05 -14.90 9.56
C ALA A 68 3.72 -16.37 9.84
N LEU A 69 4.51 -17.31 9.31
CA LEU A 69 4.27 -18.76 9.47
C LEU A 69 4.32 -19.22 10.95
N PRO A 70 5.36 -18.88 11.73
CA PRO A 70 5.38 -19.25 13.15
C PRO A 70 4.35 -18.48 13.98
N ALA A 71 3.92 -17.28 13.57
CA ALA A 71 2.83 -16.58 14.25
C ALA A 71 1.53 -17.40 14.20
N VAL A 72 1.15 -17.88 13.01
CA VAL A 72 -0.02 -18.75 12.83
C VAL A 72 0.11 -20.03 13.64
N ALA A 73 1.25 -20.71 13.59
CA ALA A 73 1.48 -21.94 14.34
C ALA A 73 1.43 -21.73 15.87
N LEU A 74 1.80 -20.55 16.39
CA LEU A 74 1.69 -20.22 17.81
C LEU A 74 0.24 -19.92 18.22
N PHE A 75 -0.53 -19.26 17.36
CA PHE A 75 -1.97 -19.07 17.58
C PHE A 75 -2.72 -20.40 17.64
N GLU A 76 -2.43 -21.33 16.72
CA GLU A 76 -3.00 -22.69 16.74
C GLU A 76 -2.65 -23.48 18.02
N ARG A 77 -1.50 -23.17 18.64
CA ARG A 77 -1.05 -23.80 19.90
C ARG A 77 -1.59 -23.09 21.15
N GLY A 78 -2.45 -22.09 21.00
CA GLY A 78 -3.01 -21.30 22.11
C GLY A 78 -2.05 -20.28 22.73
N ASN A 79 -0.84 -20.11 22.19
CA ASN A 79 0.11 -19.11 22.68
C ASN A 79 -0.15 -17.75 22.02
N LYS A 80 -1.17 -17.04 22.53
CA LYS A 80 -1.59 -15.73 22.02
C LYS A 80 -0.46 -14.70 22.04
N VAL A 81 0.30 -14.61 23.14
CA VAL A 81 1.36 -13.60 23.32
C VAL A 81 2.48 -13.77 22.27
N GLY A 82 2.95 -15.01 22.07
CA GLY A 82 3.99 -15.29 21.07
C GLY A 82 3.52 -15.04 19.64
N GLY A 83 2.26 -15.41 19.33
CA GLY A 83 1.65 -15.14 18.03
C GLY A 83 1.58 -13.65 17.71
N TYR A 84 1.13 -12.81 18.65
CA TYR A 84 1.04 -11.36 18.46
C TYR A 84 2.39 -10.69 18.22
N ILE A 85 3.43 -11.08 18.95
CA ILE A 85 4.77 -10.50 18.78
C ILE A 85 5.30 -10.77 17.37
N LEU A 86 5.20 -12.01 16.89
CA LEU A 86 5.66 -12.38 15.55
C LEU A 86 4.80 -11.74 14.46
N MET A 87 3.49 -11.66 14.67
CA MET A 87 2.59 -10.98 13.74
C MET A 87 2.90 -9.49 13.65
N PHE A 88 3.09 -8.81 14.78
CA PHE A 88 3.48 -7.40 14.82
C PHE A 88 4.78 -7.15 14.04
N LEU A 89 5.78 -8.02 14.22
CA LEU A 89 7.05 -7.93 13.51
C LEU A 89 6.87 -8.12 11.99
N ASN A 90 6.03 -9.07 11.58
CA ASN A 90 5.65 -9.26 10.18
C ASN A 90 4.97 -8.02 9.58
N LEU A 91 4.03 -7.41 10.30
CA LEU A 91 3.30 -6.23 9.84
C LEU A 91 4.22 -5.02 9.67
N ILE A 92 5.09 -4.76 10.66
CA ILE A 92 6.09 -3.69 10.55
C ILE A 92 6.99 -3.91 9.34
N TYR A 93 7.50 -5.12 9.16
CA TYR A 93 8.38 -5.45 8.04
C TYR A 93 7.70 -5.21 6.68
N THR A 94 6.47 -5.73 6.55
CA THR A 94 5.66 -5.58 5.34
C THR A 94 5.42 -4.10 5.03
N TYR A 95 4.97 -3.32 6.01
CA TYR A 95 4.64 -1.91 5.80
C TYR A 95 5.89 -1.08 5.52
N ALA A 96 7.02 -1.38 6.16
CA ALA A 96 8.28 -0.71 5.88
C ALA A 96 8.68 -0.88 4.41
N ILE A 97 8.51 -2.07 3.84
CA ILE A 97 8.78 -2.33 2.41
C ILE A 97 7.81 -1.55 1.52
N LEU A 98 6.51 -1.56 1.83
CA LEU A 98 5.51 -0.83 1.02
C LEU A 98 5.75 0.68 1.04
N ILE A 99 6.07 1.24 2.21
CA ILE A 99 6.44 2.65 2.36
C ILE A 99 7.72 2.92 1.57
N PHE A 100 8.76 2.11 1.77
CA PHE A 100 10.05 2.30 1.10
C PHE A 100 9.92 2.28 -0.42
N TRP A 101 9.19 1.29 -0.97
CA TRP A 101 8.92 1.19 -2.40
C TRP A 101 8.20 2.44 -2.91
N SER A 102 7.11 2.82 -2.24
CA SER A 102 6.26 3.91 -2.68
C SER A 102 6.99 5.27 -2.59
N LEU A 103 7.79 5.50 -1.56
CA LEU A 103 8.65 6.69 -1.45
C LEU A 103 9.75 6.69 -2.52
N SER A 104 10.39 5.55 -2.78
CA SER A 104 11.42 5.44 -3.81
C SER A 104 10.87 5.77 -5.19
N VAL A 105 9.67 5.27 -5.51
CA VAL A 105 8.97 5.60 -6.76
C VAL A 105 8.65 7.10 -6.80
N LEU A 106 8.06 7.67 -5.74
CA LEU A 106 7.73 9.09 -5.69
C LEU A 106 8.95 9.97 -5.96
N ILE A 107 10.04 9.76 -5.20
CA ILE A 107 11.27 10.54 -5.32
C ILE A 107 11.81 10.45 -6.74
N TYR A 108 12.00 9.24 -7.26
CA TYR A 108 12.56 9.00 -8.59
C TYR A 108 11.80 9.77 -9.69
N TYR A 109 10.47 9.76 -9.65
CA TYR A 109 9.66 10.46 -10.65
C TYR A 109 9.65 11.97 -10.43
N THR A 110 9.56 12.44 -9.18
CA THR A 110 9.56 13.88 -8.87
C THR A 110 10.88 14.56 -9.22
N GLU A 111 12.02 13.88 -9.12
CA GLU A 111 13.33 14.42 -9.53
C GLU A 111 13.43 14.65 -11.05
N GLN A 112 12.63 13.93 -11.83
CA GLN A 112 12.56 14.08 -13.29
C GLN A 112 11.46 15.05 -13.72
N ALA A 113 10.76 15.69 -12.77
CA ALA A 113 9.64 16.55 -13.08
C ALA A 113 10.06 17.95 -13.54
N SER A 114 9.45 18.40 -14.64
CA SER A 114 9.46 19.79 -15.07
C SER A 114 8.19 20.49 -14.59
N ASN A 115 8.18 21.83 -14.58
CA ASN A 115 6.99 22.60 -14.18
C ASN A 115 5.74 22.25 -15.01
N ALA A 116 5.90 21.88 -16.29
CA ALA A 116 4.79 21.51 -17.16
C ALA A 116 4.38 20.02 -17.00
N SER A 117 5.27 19.17 -16.48
CA SER A 117 5.06 17.73 -16.34
C SER A 117 4.82 17.27 -14.90
N LEU A 118 4.87 18.16 -13.90
CA LEU A 118 4.73 17.80 -12.49
C LEU A 118 3.45 17.02 -12.19
N ILE A 119 2.28 17.56 -12.58
CA ILE A 119 0.98 16.91 -12.34
C ILE A 119 0.92 15.53 -13.00
N PRO A 120 1.17 15.38 -14.32
CA PRO A 120 1.10 14.05 -14.94
C PRO A 120 2.16 13.09 -14.40
N ILE A 121 3.36 13.55 -14.03
CA ILE A 121 4.38 12.70 -13.39
C ILE A 121 3.93 12.20 -12.02
N LEU A 122 3.30 13.04 -11.20
CA LEU A 122 2.79 12.63 -9.89
C LEU A 122 1.74 11.51 -10.04
N PHE A 123 0.77 11.67 -10.94
CA PHE A 123 -0.23 10.63 -11.21
C PHE A 123 0.37 9.38 -11.87
N TRP A 124 1.39 9.52 -12.70
CA TRP A 124 2.15 8.39 -13.24
C TRP A 124 2.86 7.60 -12.15
N SER A 125 3.58 8.31 -11.27
CA SER A 125 4.28 7.72 -10.12
C SER A 125 3.32 6.98 -9.20
N PHE A 126 2.11 7.51 -8.99
CA PHE A 126 1.06 6.83 -8.24
C PHE A 126 0.66 5.50 -8.87
N GLY A 127 0.42 5.47 -10.18
CA GLY A 127 0.13 4.22 -10.89
C GLY A 127 1.27 3.20 -10.78
N VAL A 128 2.52 3.66 -10.94
CA VAL A 128 3.73 2.81 -10.84
C VAL A 128 3.94 2.28 -9.42
N ALA A 129 3.71 3.10 -8.40
CA ALA A 129 3.86 2.70 -7.00
C ALA A 129 2.78 1.71 -6.56
N THR A 130 1.52 2.00 -6.90
CA THR A 130 0.36 1.30 -6.34
C THR A 130 -0.13 0.11 -7.16
N GLY A 131 0.12 0.10 -8.48
CA GLY A 131 -0.25 -1.01 -9.36
C GLY A 131 0.30 -2.37 -8.91
N PRO A 132 1.61 -2.52 -8.66
CA PRO A 132 2.22 -3.77 -8.23
C PRO A 132 1.74 -4.23 -6.84
N ILE A 133 1.57 -3.28 -5.91
CA ILE A 133 1.03 -3.56 -4.57
C ILE A 133 -0.40 -4.10 -4.69
N SER A 134 -1.22 -3.46 -5.51
CA SER A 134 -2.62 -3.89 -5.75
C SER A 134 -2.69 -5.27 -6.39
N PHE A 135 -1.81 -5.54 -7.36
CA PHE A 135 -1.72 -6.84 -8.00
C PHE A 135 -1.38 -7.95 -6.99
N LEU A 136 -0.39 -7.72 -6.13
CA LEU A 136 0.00 -8.69 -5.09
C LEU A 136 -1.13 -8.89 -4.06
N ALA A 137 -1.77 -7.82 -3.62
CA ALA A 137 -2.88 -7.89 -2.67
C ALA A 137 -4.10 -8.63 -3.23
N MET A 138 -4.42 -8.45 -4.52
CA MET A 138 -5.47 -9.22 -5.19
C MET A 138 -5.13 -10.71 -5.26
N LYS A 139 -3.87 -11.04 -5.58
CA LYS A 139 -3.41 -12.43 -5.59
C LYS A 139 -3.54 -13.06 -4.21
N ASP A 140 -3.18 -12.34 -3.16
CA ASP A 140 -3.29 -12.82 -1.78
C ASP A 140 -4.74 -12.98 -1.35
N PHE A 141 -5.61 -12.04 -1.74
CA PHE A 141 -7.06 -12.13 -1.52
C PHE A 141 -7.67 -13.37 -2.21
N GLN A 142 -7.31 -13.62 -3.47
CA GLN A 142 -7.74 -14.82 -4.22
C GLN A 142 -7.20 -16.11 -3.60
N GLY A 143 -6.03 -16.05 -2.96
CA GLY A 143 -5.43 -17.14 -2.19
C GLY A 143 -6.04 -17.35 -0.80
N GLY A 144 -7.08 -16.58 -0.42
CA GLY A 144 -7.76 -16.68 0.87
C GLY A 144 -7.21 -15.78 1.98
N ASN A 145 -6.22 -14.93 1.69
CA ASN A 145 -5.66 -13.97 2.64
C ASN A 145 -6.21 -12.55 2.38
N ALA A 146 -7.33 -12.21 3.03
CA ALA A 146 -7.96 -10.90 2.86
C ALA A 146 -7.22 -9.75 3.54
N HIS A 147 -6.24 -10.03 4.41
CA HIS A 147 -5.56 -9.02 5.23
C HIS A 147 -4.62 -8.10 4.41
N ALA A 148 -4.27 -8.49 3.18
CA ALA A 148 -3.43 -7.69 2.29
C ALA A 148 -4.15 -6.51 1.59
N MET A 149 -5.49 -6.50 1.58
CA MET A 149 -6.28 -5.46 0.89
C MET A 149 -6.32 -4.14 1.66
N LEU A 150 -6.49 -4.20 2.98
CA LEU A 150 -6.51 -3.03 3.86
C LEU A 150 -5.24 -2.15 3.74
N PRO A 151 -4.01 -2.68 3.88
CA PRO A 151 -2.81 -1.87 3.77
C PRO A 151 -2.63 -1.28 2.37
N THR A 152 -3.10 -1.98 1.33
CA THR A 152 -3.06 -1.49 -0.06
C THR A 152 -3.92 -0.24 -0.25
N VAL A 153 -5.17 -0.26 0.21
CA VAL A 153 -6.08 0.89 0.08
C VAL A 153 -5.56 2.07 0.88
N LEU A 154 -5.11 1.84 2.12
CA LEU A 154 -4.55 2.90 2.95
C LEU A 154 -3.25 3.47 2.37
N MET A 155 -2.41 2.63 1.75
CA MET A 155 -1.23 3.08 0.99
C MET A 155 -1.65 4.02 -0.14
N GLN A 156 -2.60 3.60 -0.98
CA GLN A 156 -3.09 4.43 -2.08
C GLN A 156 -3.64 5.77 -1.58
N VAL A 157 -4.40 5.78 -0.48
CA VAL A 157 -4.91 7.01 0.15
C VAL A 157 -3.77 7.91 0.63
N ALA A 158 -2.75 7.37 1.31
CA ALA A 158 -1.59 8.15 1.75
C ALA A 158 -0.82 8.76 0.57
N TYR A 159 -0.68 8.00 -0.52
CA TYR A 159 -0.01 8.47 -1.73
C TYR A 159 -0.82 9.58 -2.41
N LEU A 160 -2.14 9.43 -2.54
CA LEU A 160 -3.01 10.47 -3.10
C LEU A 160 -3.02 11.73 -2.22
N ALA A 161 -3.06 11.58 -0.90
CA ALA A 161 -2.93 12.70 0.03
C ALA A 161 -1.59 13.43 -0.14
N THR A 162 -0.52 12.70 -0.46
CA THR A 162 0.79 13.27 -0.79
C THR A 162 0.77 14.02 -2.12
N ILE A 163 0.15 13.48 -3.16
CA ILE A 163 -0.01 14.19 -4.44
C ILE A 163 -0.77 15.52 -4.22
N LEU A 164 -1.90 15.47 -3.51
CA LEU A 164 -2.67 16.68 -3.19
C LEU A 164 -1.85 17.65 -2.34
N GLY A 165 -1.08 17.13 -1.37
CA GLY A 165 -0.16 17.90 -0.57
C GLY A 165 0.86 18.66 -1.42
N ILE A 166 1.53 17.98 -2.35
CA ILE A 166 2.52 18.59 -3.26
C ILE A 166 1.88 19.63 -4.19
N ILE A 167 0.65 19.38 -4.69
CA ILE A 167 -0.03 20.29 -5.61
C ILE A 167 -0.54 21.56 -4.92
N PHE A 168 -1.13 21.43 -3.72
CA PHE A 168 -1.80 22.55 -3.03
C PHE A 168 -0.91 23.25 -2.01
N PHE A 169 0.13 22.58 -1.50
CA PHE A 169 1.04 23.12 -0.50
C PHE A 169 2.48 23.07 -1.04
N GLU A 170 2.93 24.19 -1.60
CA GLU A 170 4.25 24.33 -2.24
C GLU A 170 5.44 23.99 -1.30
N GLU A 171 5.23 24.00 0.02
CA GLU A 171 6.24 23.68 1.04
C GLU A 171 6.09 22.28 1.67
N MET A 172 5.54 21.31 0.93
CA MET A 172 5.43 19.95 1.47
C MET A 172 6.82 19.32 1.66
N SER A 173 7.38 19.45 2.86
CA SER A 173 8.67 18.88 3.22
C SER A 173 8.67 17.35 3.09
N PHE A 174 9.81 16.78 2.70
CA PHE A 174 10.03 15.35 2.65
C PHE A 174 9.69 14.64 3.99
N LEU A 175 9.93 15.33 5.11
CA LEU A 175 9.59 14.81 6.44
C LEU A 175 8.07 14.67 6.62
N ASN A 176 7.28 15.59 6.09
CA ASN A 176 5.81 15.52 6.15
C ASN A 176 5.27 14.36 5.31
N ILE A 177 5.90 14.08 4.17
CA ILE A 177 5.56 12.95 3.31
C ILE A 177 5.81 11.63 4.07
N ILE A 178 7.00 11.48 4.66
CA ILE A 178 7.32 10.31 5.50
C ILE A 178 6.30 10.18 6.63
N CYS A 179 6.03 11.26 7.37
CA CYS A 179 5.08 11.24 8.48
C CYS A 179 3.68 10.81 8.05
N LEU A 180 3.19 11.25 6.89
CA LEU A 180 1.89 10.82 6.36
C LEU A 180 1.84 9.31 6.13
N PHE A 181 2.86 8.76 5.45
CA PHE A 181 2.93 7.33 5.19
C PHE A 181 3.01 6.51 6.48
N PHE A 182 3.85 6.93 7.43
CA PHE A 182 3.97 6.28 8.72
C PHE A 182 2.69 6.36 9.55
N LEU A 183 2.02 7.52 9.58
CA LEU A 183 0.78 7.70 10.33
C LEU A 183 -0.33 6.81 9.76
N THR A 184 -0.51 6.82 8.44
CA THR A 184 -1.53 5.99 7.78
C THR A 184 -1.26 4.49 7.97
N MET A 185 -0.01 4.05 7.87
CA MET A 185 0.35 2.64 8.11
C MET A 185 0.30 2.24 9.59
N SER A 186 0.54 3.17 10.51
CA SER A 186 0.34 2.92 11.95
C SER A 186 -1.12 2.66 12.26
N ILE A 187 -2.05 3.44 11.68
CA ILE A 187 -3.49 3.17 11.80
C ILE A 187 -3.82 1.78 11.25
N CYS A 188 -3.27 1.43 10.08
CA CYS A 188 -3.46 0.11 9.48
C CYS A 188 -3.00 -1.03 10.42
N LEU A 189 -1.86 -0.83 11.09
CA LEU A 189 -1.31 -1.80 12.03
C LEU A 189 -2.29 -2.08 13.18
N PHE A 190 -2.81 -1.03 13.82
CA PHE A 190 -3.73 -1.19 14.95
C PHE A 190 -5.04 -1.87 14.53
N VAL A 191 -5.56 -1.55 13.34
CA VAL A 191 -6.78 -2.19 12.82
C VAL A 191 -6.56 -3.68 12.58
N GLN A 192 -5.44 -4.09 11.96
CA GLN A 192 -5.17 -5.51 11.71
C GLN A 192 -4.92 -6.32 13.00
N LEU A 193 -4.28 -5.72 14.00
CA LEU A 193 -4.13 -6.37 15.30
C LEU A 193 -5.49 -6.60 15.99
N ALA A 194 -6.37 -5.59 15.95
CA ALA A 194 -7.72 -5.70 16.51
C ALA A 194 -8.58 -6.73 15.76
N GLU A 195 -8.46 -6.82 14.43
CA GLU A 195 -9.13 -7.86 13.63
C GLU A 195 -8.65 -9.27 14.04
N THR A 196 -7.36 -9.42 14.30
CA THR A 196 -6.79 -10.71 14.72
C THR A 196 -7.27 -11.12 16.10
N GLU A 197 -7.38 -10.18 17.04
CA GLU A 197 -7.94 -10.44 18.38
C GLU A 197 -9.37 -10.95 18.33
N LEU A 198 -10.23 -10.29 17.55
CA LEU A 198 -11.62 -10.72 17.38
C LEU A 198 -11.73 -12.09 16.69
N ALA A 199 -10.85 -12.39 15.75
CA ALA A 199 -10.81 -13.69 15.08
C ALA A 199 -10.42 -14.83 16.03
N LEU A 200 -9.53 -14.57 16.99
CA LEU A 200 -9.11 -15.56 17.98
C LEU A 200 -10.18 -15.77 19.07
N GLU A 201 -10.84 -14.72 19.54
CA GLU A 201 -11.93 -14.82 20.53
C GLU A 201 -13.11 -15.63 19.98
N GLY A 202 -13.51 -15.41 18.72
CA GLY A 202 -14.62 -16.15 18.09
C GLY A 202 -14.33 -17.64 17.86
N ASN A 203 -13.07 -18.06 17.90
CA ASN A 203 -12.66 -19.46 17.72
C ASN A 203 -12.56 -20.24 19.06
N GLU A 204 -12.62 -19.55 20.20
CA GLU A 204 -12.67 -20.17 21.54
C GLU A 204 -14.10 -20.48 22.01
N GLU A 205 -15.12 -19.95 21.33
CA GLU A 205 -16.55 -20.19 21.64
C GLU A 205 -17.17 -21.38 20.87
N VAL A 206 -16.37 -22.12 20.08
CA VAL A 206 -16.78 -23.32 19.32
C VAL A 206 -16.08 -24.56 19.87
#